data_AF-A0A1I3I8E9-F1
#
_entry.id   AF-A0A1I3I8E9-F1
#
_cell.length_a   1.000
_cell.length_b   1.000
_cell.length_c   1.000
_cell.angle_alpha   90.00
_cell.angle_beta   90.00
_cell.angle_gamma   90.00
#
_symmetry.space_group_name_H-M   'P 1'
#
loop_
_entity.id
_entity.type
_entity.pdbx_description
1 polymer ?
#
loop_
_entity_poly.entity_id
_entity_poly.type
_entity_poly.pdbx_seq_one_letter_code
_entity_poly.pdbx_strand_id
1 'polypeptide(L)' 'MERTWSEELKNTTREIAGTGCMLQSIDGKSGIYVSAGNGSIEIHGIEDSGWMPLPTEEVIATFSNLEAMIEAGWVVD' A
#
# COMPACT_ATOMS: atom_id res chain seq x y z
N MET A 1 7.56 -2.64 21.73
CA MET A 1 6.29 -2.07 21.25
C MET A 1 6.10 -2.55 19.84
N GLU A 2 5.06 -3.34 19.60
CA GLU A 2 4.62 -3.61 18.23
C GLU A 2 4.09 -2.29 17.68
N ARG A 3 4.59 -1.88 16.51
CA ARG A 3 4.05 -0.70 15.82
C ARG A 3 2.77 -1.14 15.13
N THR A 4 1.68 -0.40 15.34
CA THR A 4 0.42 -0.61 14.63
C THR A 4 -0.17 0.74 14.25
N TRP A 5 -0.84 0.77 13.11
CA TRP A 5 -1.69 1.90 12.73
C TRP A 5 -2.93 1.97 13.63
N SER A 6 -3.53 3.16 13.70
CA SER A 6 -4.82 3.35 14.38
C SER A 6 -5.93 2.61 13.63
N GLU A 7 -6.96 2.18 14.35
CA GLU A 7 -8.13 1.56 13.73
C GLU A 7 -8.86 2.51 12.76
N GLU A 8 -8.84 3.80 13.04
CA GLU A 8 -9.36 4.83 12.13
C GLU A 8 -8.65 4.80 10.77
N LEU A 9 -7.32 4.77 10.76
CA LEU A 9 -6.55 4.74 9.51
C LEU A 9 -6.73 3.43 8.74
N LYS A 10 -6.84 2.30 9.45
CA LYS A 10 -7.18 1.01 8.85
C LYS A 10 -8.57 1.06 8.19
N ASN A 11 -9.55 1.68 8.84
CA ASN A 11 -10.90 1.82 8.28
C ASN A 11 -10.92 2.75 7.07
N THR A 12 -10.25 3.90 7.13
CA THR A 12 -10.09 4.79 5.97
C THR A 12 -9.45 4.06 4.80
N THR A 13 -8.40 3.26 5.06
CA THR A 13 -7.77 2.44 4.03
C THR A 13 -8.77 1.47 3.38
N ARG A 14 -9.64 0.81 4.17
CA ARG A 14 -10.68 -0.07 3.61
C ARG A 14 -11.65 0.65 2.68
N GLU A 15 -11.95 1.91 2.98
CA GLU A 15 -12.90 2.71 2.21
C GLU A 15 -12.32 3.26 0.91
N ILE A 16 -11.03 3.64 0.91
CA ILE A 16 -10.46 4.43 -0.20
C ILE A 16 -9.32 3.74 -0.97
N ALA A 17 -8.74 2.65 -0.47
CA ALA A 17 -7.62 2.01 -1.14
C ALA A 17 -8.03 1.48 -2.53
N GLY A 18 -7.23 1.82 -3.54
CA GLY A 18 -7.45 1.42 -4.91
C GLY A 18 -6.24 1.69 -5.80
N THR A 19 -6.30 1.23 -7.05
CA THR A 19 -5.20 1.39 -8.00
C THR A 19 -4.77 2.85 -8.13
N GLY A 20 -3.49 3.13 -7.89
CA GLY A 20 -2.90 4.46 -7.91
C GLY A 20 -2.82 5.16 -6.55
N CYS A 21 -3.41 4.61 -5.49
CA CYS A 21 -3.22 5.14 -4.13
C CYS A 21 -1.76 4.95 -3.68
N MET A 22 -1.21 5.99 -3.06
CA MET A 22 0.02 5.87 -2.29
C MET A 22 -0.26 5.08 -1.01
N LEU A 23 0.61 4.14 -0.70
CA LEU A 23 0.58 3.36 0.52
C LEU A 23 1.86 3.57 1.31
N GLN A 24 1.73 3.55 2.62
CA GLN A 24 2.83 3.51 3.57
C GLN A 24 2.74 2.24 4.42
N SER A 25 3.88 1.56 4.56
CA SER A 25 4.03 0.45 5.49
C SER A 25 4.42 0.96 6.88
N ILE A 26 4.08 0.17 7.90
CA ILE A 26 4.47 0.43 9.29
C ILE A 26 6.00 0.47 9.50
N ASP A 27 6.75 -0.11 8.57
CA ASP A 27 8.22 -0.13 8.55
C ASP A 27 8.83 1.06 7.79
N GLY A 28 8.01 1.97 7.26
CA GLY A 28 8.45 3.19 6.60
C GLY A 28 8.77 3.05 5.10
N LYS A 29 8.43 1.93 4.47
CA LYS A 29 8.42 1.81 2.99
C LYS A 29 7.16 2.46 2.42
N SER A 30 7.27 3.01 1.22
CA SER A 30 6.16 3.54 0.44
C SER A 30 6.05 2.85 -0.91
N GLY A 31 4.84 2.81 -1.46
CA GLY A 31 4.59 2.23 -2.77
C GLY A 31 3.20 2.54 -3.30
N ILE A 32 2.93 2.16 -4.54
CA ILE A 32 1.64 2.38 -5.19
C ILE A 32 0.82 1.09 -5.15
N TYR A 33 -0.43 1.20 -4.72
CA TYR A 33 -1.42 0.12 -4.83
C TYR A 33 -1.69 -0.20 -6.30
N VAL A 34 -1.63 -1.48 -6.67
CA VAL A 34 -2.03 -1.99 -7.99
C VAL A 34 -2.91 -3.23 -7.81
N SER A 35 -4.12 -3.21 -8.39
CA SER A 35 -4.97 -4.41 -8.48
C SER A 35 -4.49 -5.33 -9.60
N ALA A 36 -4.08 -6.55 -9.27
CA ALA A 36 -3.58 -7.53 -10.24
C ALA A 36 -4.69 -8.25 -11.05
N GLY A 37 -5.95 -7.81 -10.94
CA GLY A 37 -7.09 -8.33 -11.71
C GLY A 37 -7.62 -9.71 -11.28
N ASN A 38 -6.85 -10.47 -10.49
CA ASN A 38 -7.25 -11.75 -9.87
C ASN A 38 -7.74 -11.59 -8.42
N GLY A 39 -7.92 -10.35 -7.94
CA GLY A 39 -8.26 -10.03 -6.56
C GLY A 39 -7.06 -9.84 -5.63
N SER A 40 -5.85 -10.14 -6.09
CA SER A 40 -4.62 -9.83 -5.36
C SER A 40 -4.19 -8.37 -5.56
N ILE A 41 -3.41 -7.89 -4.61
CA ILE A 41 -2.89 -6.54 -4.54
C ILE A 41 -1.38 -6.61 -4.64
N GLU A 42 -0.82 -5.83 -5.54
CA GLU A 42 0.61 -5.60 -5.63
C GLU A 42 0.91 -4.18 -5.14
N ILE A 43 2.03 -4.04 -4.45
CA ILE A 43 2.58 -2.72 -4.12
C ILE A 43 3.82 -2.53 -4.95
N HIS A 44 3.75 -1.56 -5.86
CA HIS A 44 4.84 -1.23 -6.75
C HIS A 44 5.72 -0.17 -6.07
N GLY A 45 7.03 -0.35 -6.09
CA GLY A 45 7.98 0.62 -5.53
C GLY A 45 7.84 1.97 -6.24
N ILE A 46 8.20 3.06 -5.55
CA ILE A 46 8.18 4.40 -6.12
C ILE A 46 9.60 4.89 -6.44
N GLU A 47 9.76 5.52 -7.59
CA GLU A 47 10.96 6.28 -7.92
C GLU A 47 10.69 7.78 -7.71
N ASP A 48 11.63 8.45 -7.04
CA ASP A 48 11.55 9.89 -6.80
C ASP A 48 11.94 10.66 -8.08
N SER A 49 10.93 11.03 -8.86
CA SER A 49 11.10 11.84 -10.08
C SER A 49 10.98 13.35 -9.83
N GLY A 50 11.01 13.79 -8.57
CA GLY A 50 11.06 15.21 -8.15
C GLY A 50 9.72 15.95 -8.18
N TRP A 51 8.85 15.72 -9.18
CA TRP A 51 7.49 16.28 -9.20
C TRP A 51 6.48 15.32 -8.61
N MET A 52 6.50 14.05 -9.03
CA MET A 52 5.51 13.05 -8.68
C MET A 52 6.18 11.68 -8.47
N PRO A 53 5.89 10.97 -7.37
CA PRO A 53 6.34 9.59 -7.23
C PRO A 53 5.73 8.75 -8.34
N LEU A 54 6.58 8.12 -9.14
CA LEU A 54 6.15 7.23 -10.23
C LEU A 54 6.27 5.78 -9.76
N PRO A 55 5.26 4.93 -10.00
CA PRO A 55 5.41 3.50 -9.78
C PRO A 55 6.51 2.96 -10.71
N THR A 56 7.37 2.14 -10.14
CA THR A 56 8.36 1.33 -10.85
C THR A 56 7.75 -0.01 -11.22
N GLU A 57 8.40 -0.76 -12.11
CA GLU A 57 8.01 -2.16 -12.39
C GLU A 57 8.35 -3.12 -11.23
N GLU A 58 9.04 -2.64 -10.19
CA GLU A 58 9.41 -3.45 -9.03
C GLU A 58 8.21 -3.65 -8.09
N VAL A 59 7.78 -4.91 -7.95
CA VAL A 59 6.80 -5.31 -6.94
C VAL A 59 7.54 -5.52 -5.60
N ILE A 60 7.29 -4.63 -4.64
CA ILE A 60 7.95 -4.65 -3.32
C ILE A 60 7.13 -5.38 -2.25
N ALA A 61 5.85 -5.62 -2.51
CA ALA A 61 4.98 -6.47 -1.70
C ALA A 61 3.79 -6.99 -2.50
N THR A 62 3.25 -8.14 -2.10
CA THR A 62 2.05 -8.74 -2.70
C THR A 62 1.15 -9.30 -1.61
N PHE A 63 -0.15 -9.07 -1.74
CA PHE A 63 -1.16 -9.51 -0.79
C PHE A 63 -2.32 -10.19 -1.51
N SER A 64 -2.90 -11.20 -0.87
CA SER A 64 -4.04 -11.93 -1.43
C SER A 64 -5.33 -11.11 -1.48
N ASN A 65 -5.44 -10.07 -0.65
CA ASN A 65 -6.57 -9.15 -0.57
C ASN A 65 -6.23 -7.94 0.33
N LEU A 66 -7.19 -7.02 0.48
CA LEU A 66 -7.06 -5.77 1.23
C LEU A 66 -6.84 -5.99 2.73
N GLU A 67 -7.49 -6.98 3.34
CA GLU A 67 -7.31 -7.25 4.77
C GLU A 67 -5.90 -7.76 5.06
N ALA A 68 -5.38 -8.67 4.24
CA ALA A 68 -4.01 -9.17 4.38
C ALA A 68 -2.97 -8.03 4.24
N MET A 69 -3.23 -7.06 3.36
CA MET A 69 -2.40 -5.86 3.21
C MET A 69 -2.39 -5.00 4.49
N ILE A 70 -3.58 -4.72 5.06
CA ILE A 70 -3.73 -3.93 6.28
C ILE A 70 -3.11 -4.64 7.50
N GLU A 71 -3.33 -5.94 7.63
CA GLU A 71 -2.75 -6.78 8.69
C GLU A 71 -1.22 -6.82 8.61
N ALA A 72 -0.66 -6.81 7.40
CA ALA A 72 0.78 -6.68 7.17
C ALA A 72 1.33 -5.26 7.43
N GLY A 73 0.46 -4.32 7.81
CA GLY A 73 0.84 -2.98 8.21
C GLY A 73 0.92 -1.96 7.07
N TRP A 74 0.27 -2.21 5.93
CA TRP A 74 0.18 -1.25 4.83
C TRP A 74 -1.16 -0.51 4.86
N VAL A 75 -1.10 0.82 4.79
CA VAL A 75 -2.24 1.73 4.81
C VAL A 75 -2.06 2.81 3.76
N VAL A 76 -3.14 3.51 3.40
CA VAL A 76 -3.04 4.71 2.55
C VAL A 76 -2.29 5.82 3.31
N ASP A 77 -1.36 6.48 2.61
CA ASP A 77 -0.59 7.65 3.10
C ASP A 77 -1.36 8.96 2.92
#